data_AF-A0A248VWU1-F1
#
_entry.id   AF-A0A248VWU1-F1
#
_cell.length_a   1.000
_cell.length_b   1.000
_cell.length_c   1.000
_cell.angle_alpha   90.00
_cell.angle_beta   90.00
_cell.angle_gamma   90.00
#
_symmetry.space_group_name_H-M   'P 1'
#
loop_
_entity.id
_entity.type
_entity.pdbx_description
1 polymer ?
#
loop_
_entity_poly.entity_id
_entity_poly.type
_entity_poly.pdbx_seq_one_letter_code
_entity_poly.pdbx_strand_id
1 'polypeptide(L)'
;MTAICACVNRPLVLCVHGMHYLLHKYVVAAADRCPSLTNKRVSPHVLRHTTAIDLLQEGVEPSVIALWLGHESVETTQVYLDANLTLKQEVLDRTTPPNGKPGRYRPDDRLLAFLKGL
;
A
#
# COMPACT_ATOMS: atom_id res chain seq x y z
N MET A 1 5.19 -25.70 30.47
CA MET A 1 3.74 -25.71 30.18
C MET A 1 3.56 -25.24 28.75
N THR A 2 3.62 -26.19 27.82
CA THR A 2 3.74 -25.94 26.38
C THR A 2 2.38 -26.22 25.75
N ALA A 3 1.63 -25.17 25.39
CA ALA A 3 0.38 -25.32 24.65
C ALA A 3 0.70 -25.43 23.16
N ILE A 4 1.04 -26.63 22.70
CA ILE A 4 1.09 -26.96 21.27
C ILE A 4 -0.37 -27.00 20.80
N CYS A 5 -0.78 -25.95 20.10
CA CYS A 5 -2.12 -25.78 19.56
C CYS A 5 -2.44 -26.93 18.59
N ALA A 6 -3.56 -27.61 18.86
CA ALA A 6 -4.07 -28.79 18.17
C ALA A 6 -4.61 -28.50 16.75
N CYS A 7 -3.76 -28.04 15.84
CA CYS A 7 -4.15 -27.66 14.47
C CYS A 7 -3.90 -28.73 13.39
N VAL A 8 -3.61 -29.99 13.75
CA VAL A 8 -3.14 -30.97 12.74
C VAL A 8 -4.27 -31.77 12.06
N ASN A 9 -5.54 -31.72 12.49
CA ASN A 9 -6.55 -32.62 11.91
C ASN A 9 -8.03 -32.15 11.88
N ARG A 10 -8.30 -30.90 11.46
CA ARG A 10 -9.64 -30.41 11.11
C ARG A 10 -9.58 -29.65 9.77
N PRO A 11 -10.67 -29.56 8.97
CA PRO A 11 -10.69 -28.77 7.74
C PRO A 11 -10.17 -27.38 8.09
N LEU A 12 -9.04 -27.03 7.47
CA LEU A 12 -8.10 -26.05 8.01
C LEU A 12 -8.69 -24.64 7.89
N VAL A 13 -9.46 -24.21 8.90
CA VAL A 13 -9.77 -22.80 9.08
C VAL A 13 -8.46 -22.14 9.48
N LEU A 14 -7.77 -21.56 8.51
CA LEU A 14 -6.47 -20.92 8.72
C LEU A 14 -6.67 -19.72 9.64
N CYS A 15 -6.23 -19.83 10.90
CA CYS A 15 -6.29 -18.71 11.82
C CYS A 15 -5.29 -17.62 11.41
N VAL A 16 -5.49 -16.38 11.89
CA VAL A 16 -4.61 -15.24 11.58
C VAL A 16 -3.13 -15.57 11.85
N HIS A 17 -2.85 -16.29 12.95
CA HIS A 17 -1.49 -16.73 13.29
C HIS A 17 -0.92 -17.72 12.27
N GLY A 18 -1.71 -18.68 11.81
CA GLY A 18 -1.30 -19.63 10.77
C GLY A 18 -0.97 -18.94 9.46
N MET A 19 -1.77 -17.93 9.08
CA MET A 19 -1.54 -17.14 7.88
C MET A 19 -0.28 -16.26 8.00
N HIS A 20 -0.06 -15.62 9.14
CA HIS A 20 1.19 -14.89 9.42
C HIS A 20 2.42 -15.82 9.39
N TYR A 21 2.31 -17.02 9.97
CA TYR A 21 3.37 -18.02 9.95
C TYR A 21 3.71 -18.46 8.53
N LEU A 22 2.70 -18.81 7.73
CA LEU A 22 2.89 -19.19 6.33
C LEU A 22 3.52 -18.06 5.52
N LEU A 23 3.01 -16.84 5.67
CA LEU A 23 3.56 -15.68 5.00
C LEU A 23 5.05 -15.49 5.34
N HIS A 24 5.39 -15.51 6.63
CA HIS A 24 6.78 -15.40 7.06
C HIS A 24 7.66 -16.51 6.47
N LYS A 25 7.19 -17.76 6.49
CA LYS A 25 7.90 -18.90 5.89
C LYS A 25 8.25 -18.65 4.43
N TYR A 26 7.31 -18.14 3.63
CA TYR A 26 7.54 -17.88 2.22
C TYR A 26 8.35 -16.60 1.96
N VAL A 27 8.26 -15.58 2.82
CA VAL A 27 9.10 -14.39 2.73
C VAL A 27 10.57 -14.73 2.95
N VAL A 28 10.87 -15.58 3.94
CA VAL A 28 12.24 -16.07 4.19
C VAL A 28 12.77 -16.83 2.98
N ALA A 29 11.99 -17.77 2.43
CA ALA A 29 12.39 -18.50 1.23
C ALA A 29 12.53 -17.60 -0.02
N ALA A 30 11.75 -16.53 -0.11
CA ALA A 30 11.86 -15.57 -1.22
C ALA A 30 13.08 -14.64 -1.07
N ALA A 31 13.55 -14.39 0.15
CA ALA A 31 14.72 -13.54 0.42
C ALA A 31 16.00 -14.09 -0.22
N ASP A 32 16.10 -15.41 -0.39
CA ASP A 32 17.23 -16.06 -1.09
C ASP A 32 17.38 -15.57 -2.54
N ARG A 33 16.26 -15.28 -3.21
CA ARG A 33 16.23 -14.77 -4.59
C ARG A 33 16.11 -13.24 -4.65
N CYS A 34 15.51 -12.64 -3.63
CA CYS A 34 15.26 -11.21 -3.53
C CYS A 34 15.83 -10.67 -2.22
N PRO A 35 17.14 -10.32 -2.17
CA PRO A 35 17.77 -9.84 -0.94
C PRO A 35 17.11 -8.61 -0.33
N SER A 36 16.40 -7.81 -1.14
CA SER A 36 15.63 -6.64 -0.72
C SER A 36 14.48 -6.96 0.26
N LEU A 37 14.05 -8.22 0.34
CA LEU A 37 13.01 -8.67 1.28
C LEU A 37 13.54 -8.88 2.71
N THR A 38 14.85 -9.11 2.87
CA THR A 38 15.47 -9.45 4.18
C THR A 38 15.20 -8.40 5.25
N ASN A 39 15.19 -7.12 4.86
CA ASN A 39 15.00 -5.99 5.77
C ASN A 39 13.59 -5.38 5.67
N LYS A 40 12.66 -6.01 4.93
CA LYS A 40 11.30 -5.48 4.75
C LYS A 40 10.32 -6.15 5.71
N ARG A 41 9.48 -5.34 6.35
CA ARG A 41 8.35 -5.83 7.14
C ARG A 41 7.21 -6.22 6.21
N VAL A 42 7.08 -7.52 5.93
CA VAL A 42 5.98 -8.07 5.12
C VAL A 42 4.89 -8.60 6.05
N SER A 43 3.67 -8.10 5.88
CA SER A 43 2.49 -8.58 6.59
C SER A 43 1.30 -8.69 5.64
N PRO A 44 0.24 -9.41 6.00
CA PRO A 44 -0.93 -9.59 5.16
C PRO A 44 -1.62 -8.25 4.84
N HIS A 45 -1.64 -7.36 5.84
CA HIS A 45 -2.14 -6.01 5.68
C HIS A 45 -1.27 -5.18 4.70
N VAL A 46 0.06 -5.32 4.77
CA VAL A 46 0.99 -4.63 3.84
C VAL A 46 0.79 -5.14 2.42
N LEU A 47 0.68 -6.46 2.22
CA LEU A 47 0.41 -7.04 0.90
C LEU A 47 -0.89 -6.53 0.31
N ARG A 48 -1.98 -6.51 1.11
CA ARG A 48 -3.27 -5.96 0.68
C ARG A 48 -3.17 -4.49 0.25
N HIS A 49 -2.39 -3.70 1.00
CA HIS A 49 -2.16 -2.30 0.66
C HIS A 49 -1.37 -2.15 -0.65
N THR A 50 -0.29 -2.92 -0.83
CA THR A 50 0.51 -2.93 -2.07
C THR A 50 -0.35 -3.30 -3.28
N THR A 51 -1.15 -4.36 -3.20
CA THR A 51 -2.05 -4.77 -4.30
C THR A 51 -3.04 -3.67 -4.69
N ALA A 52 -3.60 -2.96 -3.72
CA ALA A 52 -4.49 -1.83 -3.99
C ALA A 52 -3.78 -0.68 -4.73
N ILE A 53 -2.58 -0.32 -4.29
CA ILE A 53 -1.79 0.74 -4.92
C ILE A 53 -1.39 0.35 -6.35
N ASP A 54 -0.94 -0.90 -6.55
CA ASP A 54 -0.56 -1.40 -7.87
C ASP A 54 -1.76 -1.32 -8.84
N LEU A 55 -2.95 -1.77 -8.41
CA LEU A 55 -4.17 -1.67 -9.23
C LEU A 55 -4.56 -0.22 -9.52
N LEU A 56 -4.41 0.68 -8.55
CA LEU A 56 -4.70 2.09 -8.75
C LEU A 56 -3.71 2.74 -9.75
N GLN A 57 -2.44 2.35 -9.71
CA GLN A 57 -1.41 2.84 -10.63
C GLN A 57 -1.64 2.36 -12.06
N GLU A 58 -2.18 1.16 -12.25
CA GLU A 58 -2.62 0.64 -13.56
C GLU A 58 -3.95 1.27 -14.05
N GLY A 59 -4.51 2.24 -13.31
CA GLY A 59 -5.69 3.00 -13.72
C GLY A 59 -7.03 2.32 -13.41
N VAL A 60 -7.04 1.29 -12.57
CA VAL A 60 -8.29 0.67 -12.12
C VAL A 60 -9.06 1.65 -11.23
N GLU A 61 -10.37 1.79 -11.47
CA GLU A 61 -11.20 2.71 -10.71
C GLU A 61 -11.23 2.32 -9.21
N PRO A 62 -11.09 3.28 -8.28
CA PRO A 62 -11.18 3.05 -6.83
C PRO A 62 -12.38 2.21 -6.38
N SER A 63 -13.55 2.40 -6.99
CA SER A 63 -14.77 1.64 -6.67
C SER A 63 -14.63 0.14 -6.99
N VAL A 64 -13.96 -0.20 -8.10
CA VAL A 64 -13.65 -1.56 -8.51
C VAL A 64 -12.63 -2.18 -7.56
N ILE A 65 -11.59 -1.43 -7.16
CA ILE A 65 -10.59 -1.90 -6.19
C ILE A 65 -11.25 -2.19 -4.83
N ALA A 66 -12.11 -1.29 -4.35
CA ALA A 66 -12.86 -1.47 -3.10
C ALA A 66 -13.72 -2.74 -3.14
N LEU A 67 -14.41 -2.99 -4.26
CA LEU A 67 -15.20 -4.19 -4.50
C LEU A 67 -14.34 -5.46 -4.48
N TRP A 68 -13.22 -5.46 -5.20
CA TRP A 68 -12.30 -6.60 -5.27
C TRP A 68 -11.66 -6.94 -3.92
N LEU A 69 -11.38 -5.93 -3.11
CA LEU A 69 -10.80 -6.12 -1.79
C LEU A 69 -11.88 -6.44 -0.74
N GLY A 70 -13.15 -6.19 -1.02
CA GLY A 70 -14.26 -6.43 -0.08
C GLY A 70 -14.28 -5.41 1.06
N HIS A 71 -13.99 -4.15 0.76
CA HIS A 71 -14.18 -3.06 1.72
C HIS A 71 -15.68 -2.71 1.81
N GLU A 72 -16.22 -2.64 3.03
CA GLU A 72 -17.60 -2.20 3.29
C GLU A 72 -17.80 -0.69 3.06
N SER A 73 -16.71 0.10 3.14
CA SER A 73 -16.72 1.55 2.87
C SER A 73 -15.64 1.92 1.84
N VAL A 74 -15.99 2.84 0.94
CA VAL A 74 -15.09 3.45 -0.06
C VAL A 74 -14.07 4.39 0.60
N GLU A 75 -14.27 4.79 1.85
CA GLU A 75 -13.36 5.69 2.60
C GLU A 75 -11.96 5.09 2.80
N THR A 76 -11.83 3.76 2.93
CA THR A 76 -10.50 3.11 2.98
C THR A 76 -9.74 3.19 1.65
N THR A 77 -10.44 3.56 0.57
CA THR A 77 -9.87 3.76 -0.77
C THR A 77 -9.38 5.19 -1.00
N GLN A 78 -9.91 6.17 -0.24
CA GLN A 78 -9.38 7.55 -0.28
C GLN A 78 -7.91 7.60 0.13
N VAL A 79 -7.48 6.72 1.04
CA VAL A 79 -6.05 6.56 1.41
C VAL A 79 -5.17 6.24 0.20
N TYR A 80 -5.68 5.47 -0.78
CA TYR A 80 -4.91 5.14 -1.99
C TYR A 80 -4.84 6.32 -2.97
N LEU A 81 -5.93 7.07 -3.11
CA LEU A 81 -5.94 8.32 -3.90
C LEU A 81 -4.98 9.36 -3.29
N ASP A 82 -4.89 9.40 -1.96
CA ASP A 82 -4.01 10.33 -1.28
C ASP A 82 -2.52 10.02 -1.51
N ALA A 83 -2.18 8.74 -1.64
CA ALA A 83 -0.84 8.25 -1.90
C ALA A 83 -0.39 8.43 -3.36
N ASN A 84 -1.32 8.56 -4.33
CA ASN A 84 -0.97 8.70 -5.74
C ASN A 84 -0.70 10.17 -6.12
N LEU A 85 0.54 10.61 -5.87
CA LEU A 85 1.02 11.95 -6.22
C LEU A 85 0.94 12.24 -7.73
N THR A 86 1.12 11.22 -8.59
CA THR A 86 1.07 11.35 -10.05
C THR A 86 -0.35 11.70 -10.51
N LEU A 87 -1.35 10.96 -10.04
CA LEU A 87 -2.75 11.23 -10.35
C LEU A 87 -3.17 12.62 -9.86
N LYS A 88 -2.75 13.01 -8.64
CA LYS A 88 -3.00 14.36 -8.12
C LYS A 88 -2.41 15.43 -9.03
N GLN A 89 -1.19 15.23 -9.53
CA GLN A 89 -0.56 16.15 -10.46
C GLN A 89 -1.33 16.24 -11.79
N GLU A 90 -1.74 15.11 -12.39
CA GLU A 90 -2.52 15.08 -13.64
C GLU A 90 -3.89 15.75 -13.51
N VAL A 91 -4.57 15.58 -12.37
CA VAL A 91 -5.82 16.28 -12.07
C VAL A 91 -5.59 17.79 -11.96
N LEU A 92 -4.54 18.21 -11.25
CA LEU A 92 -4.19 19.63 -11.12
C LEU A 92 -3.88 20.25 -12.48
N ASP A 93 -3.10 19.56 -13.31
CA ASP A 93 -2.71 20.05 -14.64
C ASP A 93 -3.95 20.30 -15.52
N ARG A 94 -4.98 19.44 -15.44
CA ARG A 94 -6.27 19.60 -16.14
C ARG A 94 -7.10 20.80 -15.68
N THR A 95 -6.87 21.29 -14.46
CA THR A 95 -7.59 22.46 -13.91
C THR A 95 -6.88 23.79 -14.16
N THR A 96 -5.73 23.79 -14.84
CA THR A 96 -4.96 25.00 -15.15
C THR A 96 -5.79 25.95 -16.03
N PRO A 97 -6.15 27.15 -15.56
CA PRO A 97 -6.98 28.07 -16.33
C PRO A 97 -6.21 28.61 -17.55
N PRO A 98 -6.84 28.73 -18.73
CA PRO A 98 -6.17 29.17 -19.96
C PRO A 98 -5.60 30.60 -19.89
N ASN A 99 -6.11 31.44 -18.98
CA ASN A 99 -5.65 32.83 -18.76
C ASN A 99 -5.05 33.08 -17.36
N GLY A 100 -4.63 32.05 -16.63
CA GLY A 100 -3.90 32.21 -15.37
C GLY A 100 -2.39 32.09 -15.57
N LYS A 101 -1.58 32.73 -14.73
CA LYS A 101 -0.13 32.43 -14.69
C LYS A 101 0.04 31.02 -14.10
N PRO A 102 0.48 30.00 -14.87
CA PRO A 102 0.79 28.71 -14.29
C PRO A 102 2.02 28.89 -13.39
N GLY A 103 1.81 28.79 -12.09
CA GLY A 103 2.88 28.90 -11.10
C GLY A 103 2.95 27.62 -10.30
N ARG A 104 3.88 26.72 -10.64
CA ARG A 104 4.21 25.61 -9.73
C ARG A 104 4.93 26.22 -8.54
N TYR A 105 4.39 26.01 -7.33
CA TYR A 105 5.04 26.46 -6.11
C TYR A 105 6.47 25.92 -6.06
N ARG A 106 7.44 26.84 -6.05
CA ARG A 106 8.85 26.53 -5.80
C ARG A 106 9.13 26.92 -4.36
N PRO A 107 9.27 25.96 -3.44
CA PRO A 107 9.68 26.25 -2.08
C PRO A 107 11.08 26.88 -2.08
N ASP A 108 11.32 27.80 -1.14
CA ASP A 108 12.65 28.36 -0.94
C ASP A 108 13.61 27.31 -0.33
N ASP A 109 14.91 27.55 -0.48
CA ASP A 109 15.94 26.62 -0.01
C ASP A 109 15.88 26.41 1.52
N ARG A 110 15.40 27.41 2.26
CA ARG A 110 15.26 27.35 3.73
C ARG A 110 14.15 26.40 4.15
N LEU A 111 13.01 26.44 3.47
CA LEU A 111 11.86 25.57 3.68
C LEU A 111 12.21 24.14 3.25
N LEU A 112 12.89 23.96 2.12
CA LEU A 112 13.38 22.64 1.70
C LEU A 112 14.36 22.03 2.71
N ALA A 113 15.27 22.83 3.26
CA ALA A 113 16.20 22.39 4.29
C ALA A 113 15.48 21.99 5.59
N PHE A 114 14.47 22.76 6.01
CA PHE A 114 13.64 22.43 7.16
C PHE A 114 12.88 21.11 6.97
N LEU A 115 12.21 20.92 5.83
CA LEU A 115 11.41 19.72 5.55
C LEU A 115 12.25 18.46 5.43
N LYS A 116 13.50 18.55 4.95
CA LYS A 116 14.45 17.41 4.90
C LYS A 116 14.99 17.01 6.28
N GLY A 117 14.83 17.88 7.28
CA GLY A 117 15.28 17.64 8.65
C GLY A 117 14.21 17.09 9.59
N LEU A 118 12.96 16.94 9.12
CA LEU A 118 11.89 16.20 9.78
C LEU A 118 12.02 14.70 9.51
#